data_AF-A0A349DDY7-F1
#
_entry.id   AF-A0A349DDY7-F1
#
_cell.length_a   1.000
_cell.length_b   1.000
_cell.length_c   1.000
_cell.angle_alpha   90.00
_cell.angle_beta   90.00
_cell.angle_gamma   90.00
#
_symmetry.space_group_name_H-M   'P 1'
#
loop_
_entity.id
_entity.type
_entity.pdbx_description
1 polymer ?
#
loop_
_entity_poly.entity_id
_entity_poly.type
_entity_poly.pdbx_seq_one_letter_code
_entity_poly.pdbx_strand_id
1 'polypeptide(L)'
;MKTAVINIPTRTPHLCSVLTGFVMLEKQGVLKLKINSGADLPMKGLMEVLIDGKRLAYDMLDGYNYTSEQEINTYLETCDYFFKRSFSTELNGKIFPTNNNKIYRWGFNYLTTCDGNNYFNNDPDKKLIETVNLFRGRKPLKYFTYDKFEKEPDYSGEPKILFMTRLWDRSQTSEKNLDGINSMRIELVKALRKEYPNNSMSGIYDGLTARKICPELILPSGVTNRSRYLETMKSADICIASTGLHGSIGWKTGEYIAASRAIISERMNYEVTGDFEIGKNFLEFGSVDECMSRIDLLMKNPDKIYEMKKNNRRYYQNYLRPDVQLSNSLKTAGIEL
;
A
#
# COMPACT_ATOMS: atom_id res chain seq x y z
N MET A 1 -3.43 9.25 -29.85
CA MET A 1 -3.78 8.95 -28.45
C MET A 1 -4.29 7.53 -28.36
N LYS A 2 -3.59 6.68 -27.61
CA LYS A 2 -3.92 5.26 -27.45
C LYS A 2 -5.18 5.09 -26.60
N THR A 3 -5.87 3.95 -26.76
CA THR A 3 -7.01 3.58 -25.92
C THR A 3 -6.64 2.36 -25.09
N ALA A 4 -6.77 2.47 -23.76
CA ALA A 4 -6.67 1.35 -22.84
C ALA A 4 -8.07 0.80 -22.56
N VAL A 5 -8.30 -0.47 -22.90
CA VAL A 5 -9.49 -1.20 -22.49
C VAL A 5 -9.18 -1.93 -21.19
N ILE A 6 -9.79 -1.49 -20.09
CA ILE A 6 -9.56 -2.00 -18.74
C ILE A 6 -10.69 -2.96 -18.38
N ASN A 7 -10.35 -4.22 -18.13
CA ASN A 7 -11.27 -5.26 -17.67
C ASN A 7 -11.08 -5.46 -16.16
N ILE A 8 -12.16 -5.24 -15.39
CA ILE A 8 -12.17 -5.33 -13.93
C ILE A 8 -13.21 -6.38 -13.50
N PRO A 9 -12.83 -7.40 -12.72
CA PRO A 9 -13.75 -8.46 -12.33
C PRO A 9 -14.74 -7.99 -11.27
N THR A 10 -14.24 -7.23 -10.29
CA THR A 10 -15.08 -6.65 -9.25
C THR A 10 -14.39 -5.46 -8.61
N ARG A 11 -15.16 -4.60 -7.96
CA ARG A 11 -14.65 -3.42 -7.25
C ARG A 11 -13.98 -3.85 -5.95
N THR A 12 -12.65 -3.87 -5.94
CA THR A 12 -11.86 -4.11 -4.72
C THR A 12 -10.96 -2.93 -4.40
N PRO A 13 -10.72 -2.62 -3.11
CA PRO A 13 -9.75 -1.58 -2.74
C PRO A 13 -8.33 -1.83 -3.28
N HIS A 14 -7.98 -3.08 -3.60
CA HIS A 14 -6.67 -3.46 -4.13
C HIS A 14 -6.40 -2.85 -5.52
N LEU A 15 -7.45 -2.70 -6.34
CA LEU A 15 -7.34 -2.21 -7.72
C LEU A 15 -7.46 -0.67 -7.83
N CYS A 16 -7.73 0.01 -6.71
CA CYS A 16 -8.09 1.43 -6.71
C CYS A 16 -6.94 2.34 -7.17
N SER A 17 -5.72 2.10 -6.68
CA SER A 17 -4.53 2.87 -7.05
C SER A 17 -4.15 2.71 -8.52
N VAL A 18 -4.22 1.48 -9.05
CA VAL A 18 -3.92 1.17 -10.46
C VAL A 18 -4.88 1.93 -11.38
N LEU A 19 -6.20 1.84 -11.12
CA LEU A 19 -7.18 2.58 -11.92
C LEU A 19 -7.00 4.09 -11.76
N THR A 20 -6.59 4.55 -10.58
CA THR A 20 -6.31 5.97 -10.33
C THR A 20 -5.19 6.47 -11.23
N GLY A 21 -4.11 5.70 -11.41
CA GLY A 21 -3.06 6.01 -12.37
C GLY A 21 -3.63 6.18 -13.78
N PHE A 22 -4.47 5.25 -14.23
CA PHE A 22 -5.06 5.30 -15.57
C PHE A 22 -5.91 6.55 -15.76
N VAL A 23 -6.78 6.86 -14.79
CA VAL A 23 -7.65 8.05 -14.84
C VAL A 23 -6.83 9.34 -14.82
N MET A 24 -5.74 9.38 -14.07
CA MET A 24 -4.84 10.53 -14.07
C MET A 24 -4.16 10.74 -15.43
N LEU A 25 -3.71 9.68 -16.10
CA LEU A 25 -3.15 9.76 -17.45
C LEU A 25 -4.20 10.17 -18.50
N GLU A 26 -5.44 9.70 -18.37
CA GLU A 26 -6.53 10.15 -19.24
C GLU A 26 -6.80 11.65 -19.08
N LYS A 27 -6.80 12.15 -17.86
CA LYS A 27 -6.96 13.58 -17.57
C LYS A 27 -5.82 14.44 -18.10
N GLN A 28 -4.62 13.89 -18.22
CA GLN A 28 -3.47 14.55 -18.84
C GLN A 28 -3.57 14.58 -20.38
N GLY A 29 -4.55 13.88 -20.98
CA GLY A 29 -4.77 13.85 -22.42
C GLY A 29 -3.82 12.91 -23.19
N VAL A 30 -3.09 12.04 -22.49
CA VAL A 30 -2.13 11.10 -23.11
C VAL A 30 -2.75 9.72 -23.40
N LEU A 31 -3.89 9.42 -22.79
CA LEU A 31 -4.56 8.12 -22.91
C LEU A 31 -6.08 8.28 -22.93
N LYS A 32 -6.80 7.37 -23.59
CA LYS A 32 -8.26 7.20 -23.46
C LYS A 32 -8.58 5.90 -22.73
N LEU A 33 -9.61 5.89 -21.89
CA LEU A 33 -10.03 4.70 -21.16
C LEU A 33 -11.37 4.18 -21.64
N LYS A 34 -11.48 2.85 -21.69
CA LYS A 34 -12.75 2.13 -21.72
C LYS A 34 -12.75 1.12 -20.59
N ILE A 35 -13.68 1.24 -19.65
CA ILE A 35 -13.74 0.36 -18.48
C ILE A 35 -14.88 -0.64 -18.67
N ASN A 36 -14.56 -1.93 -18.60
CA ASN A 36 -15.50 -3.04 -18.58
C ASN A 36 -15.50 -3.66 -17.18
N SER A 37 -16.64 -3.64 -16.50
CA SER A 37 -16.82 -4.22 -15.16
C SER A 37 -17.49 -5.59 -15.21
N GLY A 38 -17.19 -6.46 -14.24
CA GLY A 38 -17.74 -7.81 -14.21
C GLY A 38 -17.05 -8.75 -15.20
N ALA A 39 -15.80 -8.44 -15.56
CA ALA A 39 -15.00 -9.30 -16.41
C ALA A 39 -14.72 -10.64 -15.74
N ASP A 40 -14.75 -11.72 -16.51
CA ASP A 40 -14.39 -13.05 -16.02
C ASP A 40 -12.86 -13.16 -15.98
N LEU A 41 -12.28 -12.90 -14.79
CA LEU A 41 -10.84 -13.00 -14.53
C LEU A 41 -10.60 -13.98 -13.38
N PRO A 42 -9.43 -14.66 -13.33
CA PRO A 42 -9.13 -15.70 -12.33
C PRO A 42 -9.22 -15.27 -10.86
N MET A 43 -9.15 -13.96 -10.58
CA MET A 43 -9.22 -13.46 -9.21
C MET A 43 -9.70 -12.02 -9.12
N LYS A 44 -10.33 -11.70 -7.98
CA LYS A 44 -10.88 -10.36 -7.68
C LYS A 44 -9.82 -9.25 -7.64
N GLY A 45 -8.57 -9.58 -7.34
CA GLY A 45 -7.45 -8.65 -7.22
C GLY A 45 -6.66 -8.43 -8.51
N LEU A 46 -7.17 -8.87 -9.66
CA LEU A 46 -6.54 -8.74 -10.97
C LEU A 46 -7.25 -7.70 -11.82
N MET A 47 -6.49 -6.83 -12.48
CA MET A 47 -6.98 -5.93 -13.52
C MET A 47 -6.26 -6.25 -14.82
N GLU A 48 -7.02 -6.52 -15.88
CA GLU A 48 -6.47 -6.70 -17.21
C GLU A 48 -6.60 -5.41 -18.01
N VAL A 49 -5.61 -5.12 -18.84
CA VAL A 49 -5.59 -3.95 -19.71
C VAL A 49 -5.13 -4.37 -21.10
N LEU A 50 -5.99 -4.12 -22.10
CA LEU A 50 -5.65 -4.26 -23.51
C LEU A 50 -5.29 -2.88 -24.07
N ILE A 51 -4.06 -2.73 -24.53
CA ILE A 51 -3.53 -1.47 -25.03
C ILE A 51 -2.42 -1.75 -26.04
N ASP A 52 -2.44 -1.06 -27.18
CA ASP A 52 -1.38 -1.14 -28.20
C ASP A 52 -1.10 -2.59 -28.67
N GLY A 53 -2.16 -3.39 -28.82
CA GLY A 53 -2.07 -4.80 -29.20
C GLY A 53 -1.55 -5.74 -28.11
N LYS A 54 -1.22 -5.22 -26.91
CA LYS A 54 -0.68 -5.98 -25.78
C LYS A 54 -1.72 -6.21 -24.69
N ARG A 55 -1.61 -7.36 -24.02
CA ARG A 55 -2.35 -7.72 -22.81
C ARG A 55 -1.46 -7.56 -21.58
N LEU A 56 -1.80 -6.56 -20.77
CA LEU A 56 -1.17 -6.29 -19.49
C LEU A 56 -2.09 -6.78 -18.38
N ALA A 57 -1.51 -7.29 -17.30
CA ALA A 57 -2.24 -7.68 -16.11
C ALA A 57 -1.60 -7.06 -14.87
N TYR A 58 -2.42 -6.59 -13.93
CA TYR A 58 -2.00 -6.01 -12.65
C TYR A 58 -2.54 -6.86 -11.51
N ASP A 59 -1.68 -7.72 -10.94
CA ASP A 59 -1.96 -8.53 -9.76
C ASP A 59 -1.68 -7.75 -8.48
N MET A 60 -2.76 -7.37 -7.81
CA MET A 60 -2.76 -6.57 -6.61
C MET A 60 -3.06 -7.37 -5.34
N LEU A 61 -2.94 -8.70 -5.36
CA LEU A 61 -3.14 -9.55 -4.19
C LEU A 61 -2.01 -9.46 -3.15
N ASP A 62 -2.35 -9.85 -1.91
CA ASP A 62 -1.41 -9.97 -0.79
C ASP A 62 -0.65 -11.28 -0.92
N GLY A 63 0.66 -11.21 -1.22
CA GLY A 63 1.47 -12.39 -1.46
C GLY A 63 1.03 -13.22 -2.66
N TYR A 64 1.11 -14.54 -2.52
CA TYR A 64 0.72 -15.55 -3.50
C TYR A 64 -0.54 -16.30 -3.01
N ASN A 65 -1.48 -15.57 -2.42
CA ASN A 65 -2.70 -16.14 -1.83
C ASN A 65 -3.79 -16.46 -2.87
N TYR A 66 -3.39 -17.10 -3.96
CA TYR A 66 -4.29 -17.51 -5.03
C TYR A 66 -5.22 -18.63 -4.58
N THR A 67 -6.45 -18.64 -5.10
CA THR A 67 -7.36 -19.79 -4.94
C THR A 67 -6.86 -20.99 -5.74
N SER A 68 -6.29 -20.74 -6.94
CA SER A 68 -5.76 -21.76 -7.84
C SER A 68 -4.52 -21.22 -8.55
N GLU A 69 -3.34 -21.74 -8.22
CA GLU A 69 -2.09 -21.40 -8.92
C GLU A 69 -2.13 -21.82 -10.40
N GLN A 70 -2.80 -22.95 -10.70
CA GLN A 70 -2.96 -23.45 -12.06
C GLN A 70 -3.77 -22.49 -12.94
N GLU A 71 -4.88 -21.92 -12.43
CA GLU A 71 -5.67 -20.94 -13.18
C GLU A 71 -4.87 -19.67 -13.48
N ILE A 72 -4.06 -19.22 -12.52
CA ILE A 72 -3.16 -18.08 -12.73
C ILE A 72 -2.09 -18.40 -13.78
N ASN A 73 -1.52 -19.61 -13.74
CA ASN A 73 -0.54 -20.03 -14.73
C ASN A 73 -1.14 -20.09 -16.14
N THR A 74 -2.34 -20.65 -16.30
CA THR A 74 -3.07 -20.64 -17.58
C THR A 74 -3.34 -19.21 -18.05
N TYR A 75 -3.73 -18.31 -17.16
CA TYR A 75 -3.98 -16.92 -17.52
C TYR A 75 -2.70 -16.16 -17.92
N LEU A 76 -1.58 -16.42 -17.25
CA LEU A 76 -0.26 -15.87 -17.55
C LEU A 76 0.21 -16.19 -18.98
N GLU A 77 -0.15 -17.37 -19.52
CA GLU A 77 0.16 -17.73 -20.91
C GLU A 77 -0.41 -16.73 -21.91
N THR A 78 -1.57 -16.14 -21.57
CA THR A 78 -2.27 -15.19 -22.42
C THR A 78 -1.77 -13.75 -22.31
N CYS A 79 -0.96 -13.46 -21.28
CA CYS A 79 -0.44 -12.13 -21.01
C CYS A 79 0.89 -11.88 -21.73
N ASP A 80 1.12 -10.62 -22.10
CA ASP A 80 2.43 -10.12 -22.52
C ASP A 80 3.24 -9.63 -21.30
N TYR A 81 2.57 -8.96 -20.36
CA TYR A 81 3.17 -8.43 -19.14
C TYR A 81 2.26 -8.62 -17.93
N PHE A 82 2.79 -9.15 -16.84
CA PHE A 82 2.07 -9.39 -15.59
C PHE A 82 2.76 -8.66 -14.42
N PHE A 83 2.24 -7.50 -14.05
CA PHE A 83 2.76 -6.68 -12.97
C PHE A 83 2.22 -7.16 -11.63
N LYS A 84 3.11 -7.63 -10.75
CA LYS A 84 2.75 -8.18 -9.44
C LYS A 84 3.18 -7.23 -8.32
N ARG A 85 2.25 -6.87 -7.44
CA ARG A 85 2.52 -6.08 -6.23
C ARG A 85 3.46 -6.80 -5.26
N SER A 86 3.16 -8.06 -4.97
CA SER A 86 3.92 -8.90 -4.03
C SER A 86 4.98 -9.72 -4.77
N PHE A 87 5.81 -9.06 -5.60
CA PHE A 87 6.77 -9.73 -6.45
C PHE A 87 7.89 -10.38 -5.64
N SER A 88 8.22 -11.63 -5.95
CA SER A 88 9.44 -12.31 -5.46
C SER A 88 10.04 -13.12 -6.59
N THR A 89 11.31 -12.87 -6.90
CA THR A 89 12.06 -13.60 -7.93
C THR A 89 12.05 -15.11 -7.65
N GLU A 90 12.30 -15.49 -6.39
CA GLU A 90 12.33 -16.88 -5.93
C GLU A 90 10.96 -17.55 -6.09
N LEU A 91 9.89 -16.93 -5.56
CA LEU A 91 8.56 -17.52 -5.60
C LEU A 91 8.00 -17.56 -7.02
N ASN A 92 8.27 -16.55 -7.85
CA ASN A 92 7.88 -16.59 -9.27
C ASN A 92 8.56 -17.74 -10.01
N GLY A 93 9.86 -17.94 -9.80
CA GLY A 93 10.58 -19.07 -10.42
C GLY A 93 10.05 -20.43 -9.96
N LYS A 94 9.63 -20.54 -8.71
CA LYS A 94 9.08 -21.78 -8.14
C LYS A 94 7.64 -22.07 -8.57
N ILE A 95 6.77 -21.07 -8.53
CA ILE A 95 5.31 -21.22 -8.74
C ILE A 95 4.98 -21.14 -10.24
N PHE A 96 5.70 -20.32 -11.00
CA PHE A 96 5.44 -20.08 -12.43
C PHE A 96 6.69 -20.36 -13.28
N PRO A 97 7.24 -21.60 -13.27
CA PRO A 97 8.53 -21.89 -13.88
C PRO A 97 8.60 -21.57 -15.38
N THR A 98 7.48 -21.70 -16.11
CA THR A 98 7.40 -21.44 -17.56
C THR A 98 7.12 -19.98 -17.92
N ASN A 99 6.47 -19.23 -17.03
CA ASN A 99 5.97 -17.87 -17.31
C ASN A 99 6.63 -16.78 -16.45
N ASN A 100 7.63 -17.11 -15.60
CA ASN A 100 8.23 -16.15 -14.68
C ASN A 100 8.85 -14.92 -15.37
N ASN A 101 9.31 -15.06 -16.61
CA ASN A 101 9.89 -13.99 -17.42
C ASN A 101 8.87 -12.93 -17.86
N LYS A 102 7.57 -13.23 -17.75
CA LYS A 102 6.48 -12.29 -18.00
C LYS A 102 6.02 -11.55 -16.74
N ILE A 103 6.54 -11.92 -15.58
CA ILE A 103 6.15 -11.33 -14.30
C ILE A 103 7.10 -10.19 -13.98
N TYR A 104 6.54 -9.02 -13.67
CA TYR A 104 7.28 -7.79 -13.40
C TYR A 104 6.91 -7.23 -12.04
N ARG A 105 7.84 -6.52 -11.41
CA ARG A 105 7.60 -5.81 -10.15
C ARG A 105 6.58 -4.70 -10.40
N TRP A 106 5.58 -4.57 -9.53
CA TRP A 106 4.72 -3.37 -9.46
C TRP A 106 5.16 -2.44 -8.34
N GLY A 107 5.38 -2.97 -7.13
CA GLY A 107 5.84 -2.22 -5.97
C GLY A 107 4.75 -1.95 -4.93
N PHE A 108 4.78 -0.77 -4.31
CA PHE A 108 3.87 -0.44 -3.21
C PHE A 108 2.42 -0.23 -3.66
N ASN A 109 1.50 -0.29 -2.70
CA ASN A 109 0.10 0.04 -2.87
C ASN A 109 -0.42 0.82 -1.66
N TYR A 110 -1.38 1.71 -1.89
CA TYR A 110 -2.13 2.38 -0.84
C TYR A 110 -3.52 2.76 -1.38
N LEU A 111 -4.50 2.83 -0.49
CA LEU A 111 -5.87 3.14 -0.89
C LEU A 111 -6.01 4.64 -1.18
N THR A 112 -5.93 4.98 -2.46
CA THR A 112 -6.05 6.34 -2.96
C THR A 112 -6.88 6.40 -4.24
N THR A 113 -7.47 7.56 -4.51
CA THR A 113 -8.23 7.86 -5.71
C THR A 113 -7.79 9.18 -6.34
N CYS A 114 -8.51 9.63 -7.37
CA CYS A 114 -8.45 10.99 -7.88
C CYS A 114 -9.85 11.45 -8.28
N ASP A 115 -10.01 12.76 -8.49
CA ASP A 115 -11.23 13.28 -9.12
C ASP A 115 -11.46 12.58 -10.47
N GLY A 116 -12.71 12.34 -10.84
CA GLY A 116 -13.05 11.68 -12.11
C GLY A 116 -12.88 10.16 -12.13
N ASN A 117 -12.31 9.53 -11.09
CA ASN A 117 -12.32 8.07 -10.94
C ASN A 117 -13.72 7.57 -10.54
N ASN A 118 -14.69 7.71 -11.44
CA ASN A 118 -16.10 7.43 -11.19
C ASN A 118 -16.36 5.98 -10.81
N TYR A 119 -15.53 5.05 -11.30
CA TYR A 119 -15.67 3.63 -10.98
C TYR A 119 -15.51 3.37 -9.48
N PHE A 120 -14.55 4.01 -8.79
CA PHE A 120 -14.38 3.85 -7.34
C PHE A 120 -15.07 4.92 -6.51
N ASN A 121 -15.18 6.15 -7.02
CA ASN A 121 -15.76 7.27 -6.28
C ASN A 121 -17.28 7.20 -6.15
N ASN A 122 -17.94 6.44 -7.04
CA ASN A 122 -19.38 6.25 -7.04
C ASN A 122 -19.71 4.76 -6.98
N ASP A 123 -19.84 4.22 -5.77
CA ASP A 123 -20.25 2.84 -5.53
C ASP A 123 -21.78 2.79 -5.33
N PRO A 124 -22.58 2.39 -6.35
CA PRO A 124 -24.02 2.34 -6.23
C PRO A 124 -24.48 1.41 -5.10
N ASP A 125 -23.75 0.34 -4.83
CA ASP A 125 -24.11 -0.68 -3.82
C ASP A 125 -23.84 -0.18 -2.39
N LYS A 126 -23.03 0.87 -2.24
CA LYS A 126 -22.67 1.46 -0.93
C LYS A 126 -23.30 2.81 -0.65
N LYS A 127 -24.16 3.35 -1.54
CA LYS A 127 -24.79 4.67 -1.36
C LYS A 127 -25.42 4.89 0.02
N LEU A 128 -26.12 3.88 0.55
CA LEU A 128 -26.74 3.96 1.87
C LEU A 128 -25.69 4.00 2.98
N ILE A 129 -24.67 3.14 2.91
CA ILE A 129 -23.57 3.07 3.88
C ILE A 129 -22.73 4.36 3.86
N GLU A 130 -22.47 4.91 2.68
CA GLU A 130 -21.75 6.18 2.52
C GLU A 130 -22.51 7.35 3.12
N THR A 131 -23.83 7.42 2.91
CA THR A 131 -24.70 8.42 3.53
C THR A 131 -24.62 8.33 5.06
N VAL A 132 -24.75 7.13 5.63
CA VAL A 132 -24.62 6.90 7.08
C VAL A 132 -23.21 7.27 7.60
N ASN A 133 -22.16 6.91 6.86
CA ASN A 133 -20.79 7.27 7.22
C ASN A 133 -20.57 8.79 7.21
N LEU A 134 -21.17 9.51 6.26
CA LEU A 134 -21.11 10.96 6.18
C LEU A 134 -21.78 11.62 7.39
N PHE A 135 -22.97 11.14 7.79
CA PHE A 135 -23.62 11.58 9.03
C PHE A 135 -22.77 11.33 10.29
N ARG A 136 -21.93 10.28 10.27
CA ARG A 136 -20.96 9.97 11.33
C ARG A 136 -19.63 10.74 11.19
N GLY A 137 -19.57 11.74 10.30
CA GLY A 137 -18.37 12.55 10.05
C GLY A 137 -17.22 11.79 9.36
N ARG A 138 -17.47 10.58 8.85
CA ARG A 138 -16.46 9.81 8.10
C ARG A 138 -16.45 10.29 6.66
N LYS A 139 -15.26 10.59 6.15
CA LYS A 139 -15.08 11.02 4.76
C LYS A 139 -15.20 9.80 3.81
N PRO A 140 -15.90 9.93 2.67
CA PRO A 140 -16.00 8.86 1.66
C PRO A 140 -14.67 8.65 0.91
N LEU A 141 -14.56 7.58 0.12
CA LEU A 141 -13.34 7.27 -0.64
C LEU A 141 -12.88 8.43 -1.53
N LYS A 142 -13.83 9.10 -2.20
CA LYS A 142 -13.57 10.27 -3.07
C LYS A 142 -12.86 11.44 -2.38
N TYR A 143 -12.84 11.49 -1.05
CA TYR A 143 -12.08 12.50 -0.30
C TYR A 143 -10.59 12.16 -0.23
N PHE A 144 -10.22 10.89 -0.29
CA PHE A 144 -8.85 10.41 -0.13
C PHE A 144 -8.13 10.34 -1.48
N THR A 145 -8.05 11.50 -2.14
CA THR A 145 -7.28 11.66 -3.38
C THR A 145 -5.77 11.61 -3.09
N TYR A 146 -4.95 11.25 -4.09
CA TYR A 146 -3.51 11.04 -3.92
C TYR A 146 -2.80 12.25 -3.28
N ASP A 147 -3.19 13.47 -3.66
CA ASP A 147 -2.66 14.74 -3.14
C ASP A 147 -2.90 14.91 -1.63
N LYS A 148 -3.92 14.27 -1.05
CA LYS A 148 -4.15 14.33 0.41
C LYS A 148 -3.09 13.59 1.21
N PHE A 149 -2.45 12.59 0.59
CA PHE A 149 -1.35 11.85 1.20
C PHE A 149 -0.02 12.58 1.03
N GLU A 150 0.10 13.45 0.02
CA GLU A 150 1.33 14.15 -0.26
C GLU A 150 1.70 15.15 0.85
N LYS A 151 2.99 15.15 1.20
CA LYS A 151 3.62 16.17 2.04
C LYS A 151 5.09 16.31 1.65
N GLU A 152 5.56 17.54 1.54
CA GLU A 152 6.97 17.84 1.30
C GLU A 152 7.84 17.46 2.52
N PRO A 153 9.11 17.08 2.31
CA PRO A 153 10.02 16.79 3.41
C PRO A 153 10.23 18.04 4.26
N ASP A 154 10.04 17.90 5.55
CA ASP A 154 10.20 18.94 6.56
C ASP A 154 11.22 18.54 7.63
N TYR A 155 12.01 19.49 8.10
CA TYR A 155 12.93 19.30 9.20
C TYR A 155 12.20 19.46 10.54
N SER A 156 12.54 18.62 11.52
CA SER A 156 12.08 18.75 12.90
C SER A 156 13.21 18.42 13.85
N GLY A 157 13.55 19.34 14.76
CA GLY A 157 14.53 19.10 15.82
C GLY A 157 14.00 18.21 16.95
N GLU A 158 12.69 17.99 17.00
CA GLU A 158 12.01 17.13 17.97
C GLU A 158 11.14 16.11 17.23
N PRO A 159 11.73 15.01 16.72
CA PRO A 159 11.01 14.09 15.86
C PRO A 159 9.85 13.38 16.59
N LYS A 160 8.74 13.19 15.88
CA LYS A 160 7.58 12.43 16.35
C LYS A 160 7.46 11.08 15.66
N ILE A 161 7.05 10.07 16.43
CA ILE A 161 6.95 8.68 15.99
C ILE A 161 5.47 8.31 15.80
N LEU A 162 5.16 7.61 14.72
CA LEU A 162 3.86 7.00 14.50
C LEU A 162 3.97 5.48 14.40
N PHE A 163 3.19 4.77 15.21
CA PHE A 163 2.88 3.35 14.97
C PHE A 163 1.44 3.02 15.32
N MET A 164 0.60 3.17 14.32
CA MET A 164 -0.82 2.88 14.38
C MET A 164 -1.09 1.61 13.59
N THR A 165 -1.65 0.56 14.18
CA THR A 165 -1.84 -0.73 13.50
C THR A 165 -3.15 -1.42 13.87
N ARG A 166 -3.57 -2.42 13.11
CA ARG A 166 -4.69 -3.30 13.48
C ARG A 166 -4.16 -4.67 13.86
N LEU A 167 -4.94 -5.42 14.62
CA LEU A 167 -4.76 -6.87 14.70
C LEU A 167 -5.67 -7.55 13.69
N TRP A 168 -5.33 -8.80 13.38
CA TRP A 168 -6.07 -9.64 12.47
C TRP A 168 -6.71 -10.80 13.20
N ASP A 169 -7.92 -11.15 12.78
CA ASP A 169 -8.65 -12.31 13.29
C ASP A 169 -8.57 -13.50 12.33
N ARG A 170 -8.55 -14.73 12.86
CA ARG A 170 -8.51 -15.96 12.05
C ARG A 170 -9.72 -16.10 11.13
N SER A 171 -10.86 -15.53 11.49
CA SER A 171 -12.05 -15.51 10.63
C SER A 171 -11.91 -14.62 9.38
N GLN A 172 -10.88 -13.78 9.31
CA GLN A 172 -10.71 -12.77 8.26
C GLN A 172 -9.62 -13.12 7.24
N THR A 173 -8.81 -14.14 7.49
CA THR A 173 -7.63 -14.45 6.68
C THR A 173 -7.20 -15.90 6.78
N SER A 174 -6.58 -16.40 5.71
CA SER A 174 -5.90 -17.71 5.66
C SER A 174 -4.41 -17.63 6.03
N GLU A 175 -3.94 -16.50 6.56
CA GLU A 175 -2.57 -16.31 7.02
C GLU A 175 -2.16 -17.37 8.05
N LYS A 176 -1.01 -18.02 7.80
CA LYS A 176 -0.46 -19.08 8.64
C LYS A 176 0.26 -18.51 9.86
N ASN A 177 0.99 -17.40 9.71
CA ASN A 177 1.76 -16.76 10.78
C ASN A 177 1.00 -15.60 11.45
N LEU A 178 -0.30 -15.78 11.70
CA LEU A 178 -1.14 -14.71 12.24
C LEU A 178 -0.72 -14.27 13.65
N ASP A 179 -0.34 -15.24 14.49
CA ASP A 179 0.06 -14.98 15.88
C ASP A 179 1.37 -14.20 15.93
N GLY A 180 2.33 -14.50 15.04
CA GLY A 180 3.58 -13.75 14.91
C GLY A 180 3.35 -12.30 14.51
N ILE A 181 2.50 -12.06 13.50
CA ILE A 181 2.13 -10.70 13.05
C ILE A 181 1.46 -9.92 14.18
N ASN A 182 0.49 -10.52 14.86
CA ASN A 182 -0.23 -9.84 15.94
C ASN A 182 0.68 -9.57 17.14
N SER A 183 1.53 -10.53 17.51
CA SER A 183 2.45 -10.38 18.66
C SER A 183 3.49 -9.30 18.41
N MET A 184 4.12 -9.26 17.23
CA MET A 184 5.07 -8.21 16.85
C MET A 184 4.42 -6.81 16.98
N ARG A 185 3.20 -6.66 16.48
CA ARG A 185 2.45 -5.40 16.55
C ARG A 185 2.12 -4.98 17.99
N ILE A 186 1.73 -5.92 18.86
CA ILE A 186 1.43 -5.66 20.27
C ILE A 186 2.70 -5.22 21.00
N GLU A 187 3.79 -5.97 20.85
CA GLU A 187 5.02 -5.71 21.58
C GLU A 187 5.71 -4.41 21.12
N LEU A 188 5.66 -4.08 19.83
CA LEU A 188 6.09 -2.76 19.34
C LEU A 188 5.30 -1.61 19.97
N VAL A 189 3.97 -1.72 20.09
CA VAL A 189 3.14 -0.69 20.73
C VAL A 189 3.52 -0.54 22.21
N LYS A 190 3.70 -1.65 22.93
CA LYS A 190 4.11 -1.62 24.35
C LYS A 190 5.47 -0.94 24.52
N ALA A 191 6.46 -1.33 23.72
CA ALA A 191 7.81 -0.75 23.77
C ALA A 191 7.79 0.76 23.48
N LEU A 192 7.07 1.19 22.44
CA LEU A 192 6.92 2.61 22.11
C LEU A 192 6.28 3.43 23.23
N ARG A 193 5.20 2.92 23.85
CA ARG A 193 4.52 3.63 24.95
C ARG A 193 5.40 3.72 26.20
N LYS A 194 6.28 2.76 26.42
CA LYS A 194 7.22 2.75 27.55
C LYS A 194 8.38 3.72 27.33
N GLU A 195 9.05 3.64 26.19
CA GLU A 195 10.29 4.38 25.94
C GLU A 195 10.04 5.79 25.37
N TYR A 196 8.94 5.99 24.63
CA TYR A 196 8.60 7.26 23.98
C TYR A 196 7.16 7.74 24.28
N PRO A 197 6.74 7.85 25.56
CA PRO A 197 5.36 8.17 25.92
C PRO A 197 4.88 9.55 25.42
N ASN A 198 5.80 10.51 25.28
CA ASN A 198 5.48 11.89 24.89
C ASN A 198 5.81 12.19 23.42
N ASN A 199 6.55 11.30 22.74
CA ASN A 199 7.02 11.49 21.37
C ASN A 199 6.37 10.52 20.37
N SER A 200 5.57 9.56 20.85
CA SER A 200 4.92 8.57 20.00
C SER A 200 3.39 8.68 20.01
N MET A 201 2.78 8.57 18.82
CA MET A 201 1.38 8.21 18.66
C MET A 201 1.33 6.74 18.26
N SER A 202 1.22 5.85 19.26
CA SER A 202 1.21 4.41 19.04
C SER A 202 -0.02 3.71 19.64
N GLY A 203 -0.53 2.72 18.91
CA GLY A 203 -1.60 1.88 19.40
C GLY A 203 -2.33 1.05 18.35
N ILE A 204 -3.32 0.32 18.84
CA ILE A 204 -4.04 -0.71 18.10
C ILE A 204 -5.43 -0.21 17.75
N TYR A 205 -5.89 -0.50 16.53
CA TYR A 205 -7.23 -0.17 16.09
C TYR A 205 -8.23 -1.07 16.79
N ASP A 206 -9.37 -0.50 17.16
CA ASP A 206 -10.44 -1.27 17.76
C ASP A 206 -10.91 -2.40 16.83
N GLY A 207 -11.02 -3.61 17.38
CA GLY A 207 -11.37 -4.84 16.68
C GLY A 207 -11.56 -6.00 17.65
N LEU A 208 -12.24 -7.06 17.21
CA LEU A 208 -12.60 -8.20 18.07
C LEU A 208 -11.37 -8.81 18.77
N THR A 209 -10.31 -9.09 18.02
CA THR A 209 -9.05 -9.63 18.55
C THR A 209 -8.42 -8.66 19.56
N ALA A 210 -8.32 -7.37 19.23
CA ALA A 210 -7.72 -6.37 20.11
C ALA A 210 -8.48 -6.21 21.43
N ARG A 211 -9.82 -6.19 21.39
CA ARG A 211 -10.67 -6.13 22.60
C ARG A 211 -10.46 -7.33 23.52
N LYS A 212 -10.16 -8.49 22.95
CA LYS A 212 -9.98 -9.74 23.69
C LYS A 212 -8.60 -9.83 24.35
N ILE A 213 -7.53 -9.44 23.65
CA ILE A 213 -6.16 -9.77 24.09
C ILE A 213 -5.32 -8.58 24.54
N CYS A 214 -5.67 -7.35 24.15
CA CYS A 214 -4.93 -6.15 24.52
C CYS A 214 -5.83 -4.88 24.51
N PRO A 215 -6.97 -4.88 25.25
CA PRO A 215 -7.91 -3.77 25.24
C PRO A 215 -7.29 -2.43 25.68
N GLU A 216 -6.27 -2.46 26.54
CA GLU A 216 -5.50 -1.31 27.01
C GLU A 216 -4.67 -0.62 25.91
N LEU A 217 -4.40 -1.32 24.81
CA LEU A 217 -3.64 -0.77 23.67
C LEU A 217 -4.54 -0.15 22.60
N ILE A 218 -5.86 -0.26 22.74
CA ILE A 218 -6.82 0.24 21.76
C ILE A 218 -6.81 1.78 21.73
N LEU A 219 -6.73 2.33 20.52
CA LEU A 219 -6.82 3.76 20.28
C LEU A 219 -8.28 4.22 20.17
N PRO A 220 -8.62 5.42 20.69
CA PRO A 220 -9.94 5.99 20.52
C PRO A 220 -10.34 6.12 19.03
N SER A 221 -11.62 5.90 18.74
CA SER A 221 -12.16 5.96 17.37
C SER A 221 -11.98 7.34 16.70
N GLY A 222 -11.96 8.41 17.50
CA GLY A 222 -11.67 9.76 17.03
C GLY A 222 -10.26 9.93 16.45
N VAL A 223 -9.28 9.19 16.96
CA VAL A 223 -7.88 9.22 16.48
C VAL A 223 -7.69 8.30 15.27
N THR A 224 -8.37 7.14 15.25
CA THR A 224 -8.25 6.14 14.19
C THR A 224 -9.13 6.40 12.97
N ASN A 225 -10.01 7.41 13.02
CA ASN A 225 -10.73 7.89 11.84
C ASN A 225 -9.73 8.19 10.71
N ARG A 226 -10.01 7.71 9.49
CA ARG A 226 -9.07 7.76 8.37
C ARG A 226 -8.53 9.16 8.06
N SER A 227 -9.37 10.20 8.18
CA SER A 227 -8.93 11.59 7.97
C SER A 227 -8.00 12.08 9.07
N ARG A 228 -8.32 11.78 10.34
CA ARG A 228 -7.48 12.09 11.51
C ARG A 228 -6.17 11.32 11.49
N TYR A 229 -6.21 10.03 11.16
CA TYR A 229 -5.02 9.23 10.92
C TYR A 229 -4.11 9.88 9.87
N LEU A 230 -4.68 10.39 8.77
CA LEU A 230 -3.89 11.03 7.71
C LEU A 230 -3.25 12.34 8.19
N GLU A 231 -3.96 13.14 8.99
CA GLU A 231 -3.41 14.33 9.65
C GLU A 231 -2.26 13.97 10.60
N THR A 232 -2.47 12.99 11.47
CA THR A 232 -1.46 12.49 12.42
C THR A 232 -0.24 11.90 11.71
N MET A 233 -0.45 11.13 10.63
CA MET A 233 0.65 10.55 9.86
C MET A 233 1.50 11.61 9.20
N LYS A 234 0.88 12.64 8.64
CA LYS A 234 1.60 13.77 8.06
C LYS A 234 2.31 14.62 9.11
N SER A 235 1.84 14.67 10.36
CA SER A 235 2.53 15.40 11.44
C SER A 235 3.64 14.62 12.13
N ALA A 236 3.75 13.31 11.89
CA ALA A 236 4.86 12.50 12.35
C ALA A 236 6.11 12.67 11.47
N ASP A 237 7.27 12.33 12.00
CA ASP A 237 8.56 12.37 11.30
C ASP A 237 9.04 10.97 10.95
N ILE A 238 8.87 10.03 11.89
CA ILE A 238 9.23 8.62 11.78
C ILE A 238 7.94 7.80 11.77
N CYS A 239 7.74 6.98 10.75
CA CYS A 239 6.61 6.07 10.63
C CYS A 239 7.09 4.63 10.63
N ILE A 240 6.51 3.81 11.52
CA ILE A 240 6.86 2.40 11.64
C ILE A 240 5.89 1.57 10.78
N ALA A 241 6.44 0.69 9.96
CA ALA A 241 5.72 -0.26 9.13
C ALA A 241 5.92 -1.68 9.66
N SER A 242 4.84 -2.47 9.66
CA SER A 242 4.83 -3.89 10.05
C SER A 242 4.35 -4.73 8.88
N THR A 243 4.71 -6.01 8.87
CA THR A 243 4.35 -6.95 7.81
C THR A 243 2.83 -7.05 7.66
N GLY A 244 2.36 -7.08 6.41
CA GLY A 244 0.98 -7.31 6.03
C GLY A 244 0.59 -8.79 6.10
N LEU A 245 -0.62 -9.13 5.64
CA LEU A 245 -0.99 -10.53 5.48
C LEU A 245 -0.23 -11.15 4.31
N HIS A 246 0.01 -12.45 4.39
CA HIS A 246 0.76 -13.26 3.44
C HIS A 246 2.15 -12.69 3.17
N GLY A 247 2.80 -12.14 4.20
CA GLY A 247 4.11 -11.49 4.08
C GLY A 247 4.11 -10.18 3.28
N SER A 248 2.94 -9.63 2.92
CA SER A 248 2.83 -8.46 2.05
C SER A 248 3.42 -7.20 2.66
N ILE A 249 3.82 -6.25 1.81
CA ILE A 249 4.17 -4.92 2.27
C ILE A 249 2.88 -4.18 2.64
N GLY A 250 2.77 -3.75 3.90
CA GLY A 250 1.59 -3.07 4.41
C GLY A 250 1.29 -1.77 3.65
N TRP A 251 0.01 -1.50 3.39
CA TRP A 251 -0.40 -0.34 2.58
C TRP A 251 0.00 1.01 3.19
N LYS A 252 0.15 1.06 4.52
CA LYS A 252 0.64 2.24 5.22
C LYS A 252 2.04 2.65 4.77
N THR A 253 2.88 1.71 4.33
CA THR A 253 4.20 2.04 3.78
C THR A 253 4.08 2.94 2.55
N GLY A 254 3.14 2.65 1.64
CA GLY A 254 2.88 3.52 0.49
C GLY A 254 2.38 4.92 0.91
N GLU A 255 1.58 5.00 1.98
CA GLU A 255 1.10 6.26 2.55
C GLU A 255 2.23 7.08 3.17
N TYR A 256 3.16 6.42 3.86
CA TYR A 256 4.34 7.06 4.47
C TYR A 256 5.29 7.62 3.42
N ILE A 257 5.48 6.88 2.31
CA ILE A 257 6.28 7.33 1.16
C ILE A 257 5.64 8.55 0.51
N ALA A 258 4.32 8.52 0.25
CA ALA A 258 3.59 9.66 -0.31
C ALA A 258 3.74 10.93 0.56
N ALA A 259 3.73 10.77 1.88
CA ALA A 259 3.92 11.86 2.83
C ALA A 259 5.40 12.22 3.08
N SER A 260 6.36 11.61 2.39
CA SER A 260 7.80 11.86 2.58
C SER A 260 8.21 11.68 4.05
N ARG A 261 7.79 10.59 4.71
CA ARG A 261 8.20 10.30 6.10
C ARG A 261 9.49 9.49 6.14
N ALA A 262 10.23 9.55 7.24
CA ALA A 262 11.27 8.57 7.51
C ALA A 262 10.60 7.25 7.92
N ILE A 263 11.10 6.12 7.43
CA ILE A 263 10.43 4.83 7.58
C ILE A 263 11.35 3.86 8.30
N ILE A 264 10.80 3.18 9.30
CA ILE A 264 11.40 1.99 9.91
C ILE A 264 10.43 0.84 9.61
N SER A 265 10.87 -0.18 8.88
CA SER A 265 10.01 -1.26 8.41
C SER A 265 10.51 -2.61 8.90
N GLU A 266 9.59 -3.50 9.26
CA GLU A 266 9.90 -4.93 9.26
C GLU A 266 10.47 -5.33 7.89
N ARG A 267 11.35 -6.33 7.89
CA ARG A 267 11.93 -6.91 6.67
C ARG A 267 10.85 -7.17 5.61
N MET A 268 11.08 -6.62 4.41
CA MET A 268 10.19 -6.81 3.29
C MET A 268 10.45 -8.16 2.62
N ASN A 269 9.40 -8.97 2.45
CA ASN A 269 9.50 -10.27 1.76
C ASN A 269 9.37 -10.16 0.24
N TYR A 270 9.01 -8.98 -0.26
CA TYR A 270 8.70 -8.73 -1.66
C TYR A 270 9.49 -7.54 -2.20
N GLU A 271 9.83 -7.62 -3.47
CA GLU A 271 10.62 -6.64 -4.18
C GLU A 271 9.72 -5.55 -4.79
N VAL A 272 10.24 -4.33 -4.85
CA VAL A 272 9.53 -3.18 -5.42
C VAL A 272 10.27 -2.63 -6.64
N THR A 273 9.59 -1.81 -7.43
CA THR A 273 10.19 -1.07 -8.54
C THR A 273 11.05 0.09 -8.03
N GLY A 274 12.09 0.44 -8.79
CA GLY A 274 13.02 1.51 -8.43
C GLY A 274 13.95 1.17 -7.25
N ASP A 275 14.87 2.09 -6.97
CA ASP A 275 15.90 1.91 -5.94
C ASP A 275 15.38 2.31 -4.54
N PHE A 276 14.43 1.54 -4.00
CA PHE A 276 13.97 1.70 -2.62
C PHE A 276 14.90 0.96 -1.65
N GLU A 277 15.91 1.66 -1.15
CA GLU A 277 17.07 1.02 -0.50
C GLU A 277 17.06 1.11 1.03
N ILE A 278 17.54 0.06 1.70
CA ILE A 278 17.83 0.04 3.14
C ILE A 278 18.93 1.07 3.45
N GLY A 279 18.76 1.85 4.51
CA GLY A 279 19.68 2.91 4.94
C GLY A 279 19.45 4.26 4.25
N LYS A 280 18.80 4.27 3.08
CA LYS A 280 18.52 5.48 2.29
C LYS A 280 17.05 5.89 2.34
N ASN A 281 16.15 4.95 2.08
CA ASN A 281 14.71 5.16 2.06
C ASN A 281 14.01 4.69 3.34
N PHE A 282 14.56 3.66 3.98
CA PHE A 282 14.04 3.11 5.23
C PHE A 282 15.13 2.41 6.03
N LEU A 283 14.91 2.18 7.32
CA LEU A 283 15.69 1.23 8.12
C LEU A 283 14.92 -0.07 8.30
N GLU A 284 15.61 -1.20 8.17
CA GLU A 284 15.03 -2.53 8.41
C GLU A 284 15.17 -2.94 9.89
N PHE A 285 14.20 -3.70 10.38
CA PHE A 285 14.28 -4.47 11.62
C PHE A 285 13.65 -5.87 11.48
N GLY A 286 14.13 -6.82 12.27
CA GLY A 286 13.58 -8.17 12.43
C GLY A 286 13.00 -8.44 13.82
N SER A 287 13.22 -7.55 14.80
CA SER A 287 12.73 -7.69 16.17
C SER A 287 12.30 -6.36 16.78
N VAL A 288 11.60 -6.40 17.92
CA VAL A 288 11.23 -5.19 18.67
C VAL A 288 12.48 -4.42 19.10
N ASP A 289 13.50 -5.10 19.63
CA ASP A 289 14.74 -4.45 20.09
C ASP A 289 15.51 -3.78 18.94
N GLU A 290 15.55 -4.41 17.77
CA GLU A 290 16.12 -3.80 16.58
C GLU A 290 15.32 -2.56 16.16
N CYS A 291 13.99 -2.63 16.17
CA CYS A 291 13.12 -1.48 15.86
C CYS A 291 13.40 -0.32 16.82
N MET A 292 13.42 -0.58 18.13
CA MET A 292 13.73 0.43 19.15
C MET A 292 15.12 1.02 18.94
N SER A 293 16.12 0.19 18.62
CA SER A 293 17.48 0.67 18.29
C SER A 293 17.51 1.56 17.04
N ARG A 294 16.68 1.27 16.02
CA ARG A 294 16.54 2.14 14.83
C ARG A 294 15.85 3.46 15.17
N ILE A 295 14.86 3.44 16.05
CA ILE A 295 14.19 4.64 16.54
C ILE A 295 15.19 5.52 17.29
N ASP A 296 15.92 4.96 18.25
CA ASP A 296 16.95 5.68 19.02
C ASP A 296 17.99 6.34 18.11
N LEU A 297 18.42 5.62 17.07
CA LEU A 297 19.33 6.15 16.07
C LEU A 297 18.74 7.39 15.38
N LEU A 298 17.50 7.31 14.89
CA LEU A 298 16.86 8.43 14.19
C LEU A 298 16.55 9.60 15.13
N MET A 299 16.05 9.34 16.34
CA MET A 299 15.76 10.36 17.35
C MET A 299 17.00 11.20 17.71
N LYS A 300 18.19 10.57 17.74
CA LYS A 300 19.48 11.24 17.97
C LYS A 300 20.06 11.92 16.72
N ASN A 301 19.48 11.70 15.54
CA ASN A 301 20.01 12.19 14.26
C ASN A 301 18.89 12.79 13.37
N PRO A 302 18.31 13.94 13.73
CA PRO A 302 17.27 14.61 12.93
C PRO A 302 17.66 14.87 11.45
N ASP A 303 18.93 15.12 11.16
CA ASP A 303 19.41 15.29 9.79
C ASP A 303 19.23 14.02 8.96
N LYS A 304 19.48 12.83 9.55
CA LYS A 304 19.25 11.55 8.87
C LYS A 304 17.77 11.32 8.57
N ILE A 305 16.88 11.76 9.47
CA ILE A 305 15.43 11.74 9.22
C ILE A 305 15.14 12.60 8.01
N TYR A 306 15.61 13.84 7.99
CA TYR A 306 15.34 14.78 6.89
C TYR A 306 15.88 14.28 5.53
N GLU A 307 17.09 13.72 5.50
CA GLU A 307 17.63 13.09 4.29
C GLU A 307 16.76 11.91 3.81
N MET A 308 16.33 11.04 4.72
CA MET A 308 15.43 9.93 4.38
C MET A 308 14.08 10.42 3.83
N LYS A 309 13.51 11.48 4.42
CA LYS A 309 12.29 12.11 3.91
C LYS A 309 12.47 12.62 2.48
N LYS A 310 13.59 13.30 2.17
CA LYS A 310 13.91 13.74 0.80
C LYS A 310 14.04 12.57 -0.17
N ASN A 311 14.71 11.49 0.25
CA ASN A 311 14.80 10.26 -0.55
C ASN A 311 13.44 9.65 -0.84
N ASN A 312 12.54 9.62 0.14
CA ASN A 312 11.19 9.09 -0.03
C ASN A 312 10.29 10.00 -0.88
N ARG A 313 10.45 11.33 -0.82
CA ARG A 313 9.80 12.27 -1.76
C ARG A 313 10.22 11.97 -3.20
N ARG A 314 11.53 11.85 -3.43
CA ARG A 314 12.09 11.53 -4.75
C ARG A 314 11.59 10.16 -5.23
N TYR A 315 11.59 9.15 -4.38
CA TYR A 315 11.06 7.83 -4.75
C TYR A 315 9.57 7.92 -5.11
N TYR A 316 8.76 8.64 -4.32
CA TYR A 316 7.33 8.83 -4.61
C TYR A 316 7.10 9.45 -6.00
N GLN A 317 7.79 10.56 -6.28
CA GLN A 317 7.65 11.31 -7.52
C GLN A 317 8.13 10.54 -8.76
N ASN A 318 8.99 9.52 -8.59
CA ASN A 318 9.56 8.78 -9.72
C ASN A 318 9.02 7.35 -9.86
N TYR A 319 8.40 6.77 -8.82
CA TYR A 319 8.02 5.35 -8.83
C TYR A 319 6.67 5.00 -8.21
N LEU A 320 6.05 5.84 -7.36
CA LEU A 320 4.85 5.46 -6.60
C LEU A 320 3.62 6.38 -6.77
N ARG A 321 3.79 7.64 -7.18
CA ARG A 321 2.62 8.47 -7.50
C ARG A 321 1.78 7.76 -8.57
N PRO A 322 0.44 7.67 -8.46
CA PRO A 322 -0.31 6.65 -9.21
C PRO A 322 -0.14 6.71 -10.73
N ASP A 323 -0.09 7.91 -11.31
CA ASP A 323 0.19 8.10 -12.73
C ASP A 323 1.62 7.73 -13.09
N VAL A 324 2.61 8.11 -12.27
CA VAL A 324 4.02 7.79 -12.49
C VAL A 324 4.27 6.28 -12.42
N GLN A 325 3.72 5.60 -11.41
CA GLN A 325 3.85 4.15 -11.25
C GLN A 325 3.28 3.43 -12.48
N LEU A 326 2.13 3.89 -12.97
CA LEU A 326 1.52 3.36 -14.19
C LEU A 326 2.31 3.71 -15.46
N SER A 327 2.79 4.94 -15.61
CA SER A 327 3.63 5.32 -16.76
C SER A 327 4.90 4.46 -16.82
N ASN A 328 5.50 4.15 -15.68
CA ASN A 328 6.65 3.25 -15.61
C ASN A 328 6.32 1.81 -16.02
N SER A 329 5.15 1.28 -15.65
CA SER A 329 4.74 -0.06 -16.10
C SER A 329 4.44 -0.09 -17.60
N LEU A 330 3.80 0.95 -18.13
CA LEU A 330 3.56 1.08 -19.58
C LEU A 330 4.86 1.21 -20.35
N LYS A 331 5.82 2.00 -19.86
CA LYS A 331 7.18 2.08 -20.42
C LYS A 331 7.89 0.73 -20.39
N THR A 332 7.80 -0.01 -19.29
CA THR A 332 8.34 -1.38 -19.18
C THR A 332 7.70 -2.30 -20.21
N ALA A 333 6.41 -2.12 -20.49
CA ALA A 333 5.70 -2.82 -21.53
C ALA A 333 6.00 -2.32 -22.95
N GLY A 334 6.92 -1.37 -23.13
CA GLY A 334 7.25 -0.77 -24.43
C GLY A 334 6.08 0.00 -25.04
N ILE A 335 5.27 0.65 -24.21
CA ILE A 335 4.14 1.49 -24.63
C ILE A 335 4.50 2.94 -24.36
N GLU A 336 4.61 3.73 -25.44
CA GLU A 336 4.83 5.16 -25.38
C GLU A 336 3.48 5.89 -25.30
N LEU A 337 3.34 6.82 -24.35
CA LEU A 337 2.11 7.58 -24.07
C LEU A 337 2.03 8.87 -24.87
#